data_AF-A0A2R7NSL9-F1
#
_entry.id   AF-A0A2R7NSL9-F1
#
_cell.length_a   1.000
_cell.length_b   1.000
_cell.length_c   1.000
_cell.angle_alpha   90.00
_cell.angle_beta   90.00
_cell.angle_gamma   90.00
#
_symmetry.space_group_name_H-M   'P 1'
#
loop_
_entity.id
_entity.type
_entity.pdbx_description
1 polymer ?
#
loop_
_entity_poly.entity_id
_entity_poly.type
_entity_poly.pdbx_seq_one_letter_code
_entity_poly.pdbx_strand_id
1 'polypeptide(L)' 'MKSAGLDQVLSALRAGGSLAELPSSFYSGGYSYAPVLTTKRGAQYRVSTQVMRGVPGTPMPDCAHP' A
#
# COMPACT_ATOMS: atom_id res chain seq x y z
N MET A 1 7.80 4.81 -10.40
CA MET A 1 7.46 4.20 -9.09
C MET A 1 6.73 2.89 -9.36
N LYS A 2 7.13 1.76 -8.76
CA LYS A 2 6.60 0.41 -9.09
C LYS A 2 5.44 0.05 -8.15
N SER A 3 4.43 -0.65 -8.66
CA SER A 3 3.33 -1.18 -7.85
C SER A 3 3.73 -2.51 -7.17
N ALA A 4 3.29 -2.69 -5.93
CA ALA A 4 3.45 -3.94 -5.17
C ALA A 4 2.09 -4.65 -5.03
N GLY A 5 2.09 -5.95 -5.32
CA GLY A 5 0.97 -6.85 -5.05
C GLY A 5 0.93 -7.30 -3.59
N LEU A 6 -0.13 -8.03 -3.22
CA LEU A 6 -0.36 -8.51 -1.86
C LEU A 6 0.82 -9.31 -1.29
N ASP A 7 1.32 -10.30 -2.01
CA ASP A 7 2.47 -11.10 -1.57
C ASP A 7 3.72 -10.26 -1.31
N GLN A 8 3.98 -9.24 -2.15
CA GLN A 8 5.12 -8.34 -1.96
C GLN A 8 4.93 -7.47 -0.70
N VAL A 9 3.70 -7.00 -0.45
CA VAL A 9 3.36 -6.24 0.75
C VAL A 9 3.51 -7.10 2.01
N LEU A 10 2.94 -8.31 2.01
CA LEU A 10 3.05 -9.24 3.14
C LEU A 10 4.50 -9.65 3.40
N SER A 11 5.26 -9.96 2.35
CA SER A 11 6.68 -10.31 2.48
C SER A 11 7.50 -9.14 3.02
N ALA A 12 7.22 -7.91 2.58
CA ALA A 12 7.92 -6.73 3.06
C ALA A 12 7.57 -6.41 4.51
N LEU A 13 6.29 -6.46 4.89
CA LEU A 13 5.84 -6.28 6.27
C LEU A 13 6.48 -7.33 7.18
N ARG A 14 6.49 -8.61 6.78
CA ARG A 14 7.16 -9.69 7.50
C ARG A 14 8.67 -9.46 7.63
N ALA A 15 9.29 -8.85 6.63
CA ALA A 15 10.71 -8.48 6.66
C ALA A 15 11.00 -7.22 7.52
N GLY A 16 9.99 -6.63 8.15
CA GLY A 16 10.11 -5.41 8.96
C GLY A 16 10.01 -4.12 8.15
N GLY A 17 9.37 -4.16 6.98
CA GLY A 17 8.93 -2.98 6.26
C GLY A 17 7.67 -2.37 6.87
N SER A 18 7.36 -1.15 6.46
CA SER A 18 6.26 -0.35 6.99
C SER A 18 5.38 0.13 5.86
N LEU A 19 4.07 0.20 6.10
CA LEU A 19 3.15 0.93 5.22
C LEU A 19 3.01 2.35 5.74
N ALA A 20 3.19 3.32 4.85
CA ALA A 20 2.97 4.73 5.11
C ALA A 20 1.89 5.25 4.17
N GLU A 21 0.98 6.05 4.69
CA GLU A 21 -0.04 6.71 3.89
C GLU A 21 0.60 7.84 3.08
N LEU A 22 0.33 7.92 1.78
CA LEU A 22 0.70 9.10 1.02
C LEU A 22 -0.37 10.18 1.13
N PRO A 23 0.03 11.46 1.24
CA PRO A 23 -0.91 12.58 1.22
C PRO A 23 -1.64 12.74 -0.11
N SER A 24 -1.16 12.10 -1.19
CA SER A 24 -1.79 12.14 -2.51
C SER A 24 -2.23 10.73 -2.90
N SER A 25 -3.53 10.46 -2.75
CA SER A 25 -4.16 9.30 -3.34
C SER A 25 -4.13 9.42 -4.86
N PHE A 26 -3.47 8.49 -5.52
CA PHE A 26 -3.34 8.49 -6.97
C PHE A 26 -4.36 7.54 -7.58
N TYR A 27 -5.25 8.03 -8.45
CA TYR A 27 -6.19 7.18 -9.17
C TYR A 27 -5.59 6.80 -10.52
N SER A 28 -5.46 5.50 -10.79
CA SER A 28 -4.89 5.03 -12.06
C SER A 28 -5.52 3.71 -12.48
N GLY A 29 -6.04 3.67 -13.71
CA GLY A 29 -6.59 2.44 -14.32
C GLY A 29 -7.77 1.82 -13.57
N GLY A 30 -8.60 2.62 -12.90
CA GLY A 30 -9.74 2.12 -12.11
C GLY A 30 -9.44 1.84 -10.64
N TYR A 31 -8.19 2.02 -10.20
CA TYR A 31 -7.75 1.70 -8.85
C TYR A 31 -7.23 2.92 -8.12
N SER A 32 -7.62 3.05 -6.85
CA SER A 32 -7.05 4.02 -5.92
C SER A 32 -5.75 3.47 -5.32
N TYR A 33 -4.71 4.28 -5.32
CA TYR A 33 -3.43 4.00 -4.69
C TYR A 33 -3.22 5.02 -3.58
N ALA A 34 -3.29 4.58 -2.33
CA ALA A 34 -3.19 5.44 -1.13
C ALA A 34 -1.95 5.13 -0.27
N PRO A 35 -1.52 3.88 -0.08
CA PRO A 35 -0.33 3.55 0.71
C PRO A 35 0.93 3.36 -0.14
N VAL A 36 2.07 3.77 0.43
CA VAL A 36 3.39 3.30 0.02
C VAL A 36 3.96 2.32 1.03
N LEU A 37 4.38 1.18 0.52
CA LEU A 37 5.14 0.19 1.25
C LEU A 37 6.62 0.57 1.19
N THR A 38 7.19 0.86 2.35
CA THR A 38 8.62 1.08 2.53
C THR A 38 9.24 -0.19 3.10
N THR A 39 10.06 -0.86 2.31
CA THR A 39 10.81 -2.05 2.78
C THR A 39 11.93 -1.64 3.72
N LYS A 40 12.44 -2.59 4.52
CA LYS A 40 13.64 -2.40 5.37
C LYS A 40 14.87 -1.91 4.61
N ARG A 41 14.96 -2.19 3.30
CA ARG A 41 16.02 -1.70 2.41
C ARG A 41 15.80 -0.26 1.92
N GLY A 42 14.73 0.41 2.33
CA GLY A 42 14.37 1.76 1.90
C GLY A 42 13.68 1.83 0.53
N ALA A 43 13.41 0.69 -0.11
CA ALA A 43 12.67 0.68 -1.38
C ALA A 43 11.18 0.96 -1.12
N GLN A 44 10.62 1.88 -1.89
CA GLN A 44 9.24 2.35 -1.82
C GLN A 44 8.41 1.80 -2.97
N TYR A 45 7.26 1.24 -2.65
CA TYR A 45 6.33 0.68 -3.63
C TYR A 45 4.93 1.25 -3.42
N ARG A 46 4.21 1.52 -4.51
CA ARG A 46 2.80 1.89 -4.44
C ARG A 46 1.95 0.66 -4.20
N VAL A 47 1.02 0.76 -3.28
CA VAL A 47 0.07 -0.30 -2.97
C VAL A 47 -1.32 0.16 -3.39
N SER A 48 -2.11 -0.73 -3.98
CA SER A 48 -3.51 -0.42 -4.30
C SER A 48 -4.39 -0.62 -3.07
N THR A 49 -5.49 0.12 -2.96
CA THR A 49 -6.48 -0.08 -1.89
C THR A 49 -7.06 -1.49 -1.88
N GLN A 50 -7.14 -2.17 -3.03
CA GLN A 50 -7.55 -3.57 -3.09
C GLN A 50 -6.53 -4.51 -2.45
N VAL A 51 -5.24 -4.23 -2.64
CA VAL A 51 -4.17 -4.99 -2.02
C VAL A 51 -4.21 -4.79 -0.50
N MET A 52 -4.39 -3.54 -0.04
CA MET A 52 -4.57 -3.24 1.39
C MET A 52 -5.73 -4.01 2.00
N ARG A 53 -6.82 -4.20 1.26
CA ARG A 53 -7.99 -4.96 1.72
C ARG A 53 -7.67 -6.42 2.05
N GLY A 54 -6.61 -6.97 1.47
CA GLY A 54 -6.12 -8.32 1.77
C GLY A 54 -5.01 -8.37 2.82
N VAL A 55 -4.49 -7.22 3.28
CA VAL A 55 -3.44 -7.18 4.31
C VAL A 55 -4.09 -7.15 5.70
N PRO A 56 -3.91 -8.20 6.51
CA PRO A 56 -4.47 -8.22 7.86
C PRO A 56 -3.73 -7.21 8.76
N GLY A 57 -4.49 -6.37 9.46
CA GLY A 57 -3.94 -5.45 10.46
C GLY A 57 -3.54 -4.06 9.95
N THR A 58 -3.75 -3.76 8.66
CA THR A 58 -3.67 -2.37 8.18
C THR A 58 -4.98 -1.67 8.43
N PRO A 59 -5.03 -0.56 9.20
CA PRO A 59 -6.20 0.30 9.20
C PRO A 59 -6.37 0.75 7.75
N MET A 60 -7.46 0.33 7.11
CA MET A 60 -7.81 0.90 5.83
C MET A 60 -7.99 2.40 6.09
N PRO A 61 -7.29 3.29 5.36
CA PRO A 61 -7.71 4.68 5.37
C PRO A 61 -9.16 4.64 4.91
N ASP A 62 -10.06 5.11 5.78
CA ASP A 62 -11.47 5.23 5.50
C ASP A 62 -11.57 6.03 4.21
N CYS A 63 -11.67 5.32 3.10
CA CYS A 63 -11.91 5.92 1.81
C CYS A 63 -13.39 6.26 1.83
N ALA A 64 -13.72 7.29 2.60
CA ALA A 64 -14.86 8.15 2.38
C ALA A 64 -14.78 8.60 0.92
N HIS A 65 -15.47 7.85 0.07
CA HIS A 65 -15.78 8.25 -1.28
C HIS A 65 -16.97 9.23 -1.18
N PRO A 66 -16.95 10.37 -1.89
CA PRO A 66 -17.97 11.42 -1.77
C PRO A 66 -19.38 10.94 -2.12
#